data_AF-A0A2D6R7M5-F1
#
_entry.id   AF-A0A2D6R7M5-F1
#
_cell.length_a   1.000
_cell.length_b   1.000
_cell.length_c   1.000
_cell.angle_alpha   90.00
_cell.angle_beta   90.00
_cell.angle_gamma   90.00
#
_symmetry.space_group_name_H-M   'P 1'
#
loop_
_entity.id
_entity.type
_entity.pdbx_description
1 polymer ?
#
loop_
_entity_poly.entity_id
_entity_poly.type
_entity_poly.pdbx_seq_one_letter_code
_entity_poly.pdbx_strand_id
1 'polypeptide(L)'
;MQKQIIVMGDIEIGGGTLTDDFISDDTLSQTIRSIAKRQHPIDLVLNGDTFDFLKCPLIKDGTKTYPRHITDDISLSKLEMMYNAHRPVFNALRQFCTHKKKQIIFHHREP
;
A
#
# COMPACT_ATOMS: atom_id res chain seq x y z
N MET A 1 -0.03 27.10 12.22
CA MET A 1 -0.04 25.65 12.54
C MET A 1 1.15 25.00 11.84
N GLN A 2 1.94 24.21 12.55
CA GLN A 2 3.09 23.50 11.99
C GLN A 2 2.61 22.28 11.18
N LYS A 3 3.27 22.01 10.05
CA LYS A 3 3.05 20.81 9.24
C LYS A 3 3.65 19.59 9.97
N GLN A 4 2.96 18.46 9.94
CA GLN A 4 3.48 17.19 10.48
C GLN A 4 3.90 16.26 9.33
N ILE A 5 5.01 15.55 9.52
CA ILE A 5 5.44 14.46 8.63
C ILE A 5 5.30 13.18 9.44
N ILE A 6 4.61 12.19 8.89
CA ILE A 6 4.45 10.86 9.47
C ILE A 6 5.05 9.87 8.50
N VAL A 7 6.01 9.08 8.96
CA VAL A 7 6.69 8.07 8.15
C VAL A 7 6.24 6.69 8.60
N MET A 8 5.81 5.87 7.65
CA MET A 8 5.53 4.43 7.82
C MET A 8 6.39 3.68 6.81
N GLY A 9 7.04 2.60 7.22
CA GLY A 9 7.87 1.78 6.34
C GLY A 9 7.65 0.29 6.60
N ASP A 10 8.19 -0.53 5.70
CA ASP A 10 8.19 -2.00 5.77
C ASP A 10 6.80 -2.58 6.10
N ILE A 11 5.77 -2.12 5.36
CA ILE A 11 4.39 -2.58 5.54
C ILE A 11 4.17 -3.93 4.87
N GLU A 12 4.82 -4.15 3.72
CA GLU A 12 4.87 -5.39 2.96
C GLU A 12 3.49 -5.99 2.59
N ILE A 13 2.54 -5.16 2.13
CA ILE A 13 1.22 -5.63 1.70
C ILE A 13 1.36 -6.57 0.51
N GLY A 14 0.87 -7.81 0.64
CA GLY A 14 0.86 -8.81 -0.41
C GLY A 14 -0.49 -8.98 -1.12
N GLY A 15 -0.65 -10.10 -1.82
CA GLY A 15 -1.80 -10.39 -2.69
C GLY A 15 -2.94 -11.19 -2.04
N GLY A 16 -3.01 -11.27 -0.72
CA GLY A 16 -3.95 -12.14 0.01
C GLY A 16 -3.75 -13.63 -0.27
N THR A 17 -2.51 -14.04 -0.58
CA THR A 17 -2.18 -15.44 -0.90
C THR A 17 -1.61 -16.16 0.32
N LEU A 18 -1.27 -17.45 0.20
CA LEU A 18 -0.64 -18.21 1.28
C LEU A 18 0.70 -17.61 1.75
N THR A 19 1.41 -16.91 0.85
CA THR A 19 2.70 -16.26 1.15
C THR A 19 2.52 -14.81 1.60
N ASP A 20 1.29 -14.34 1.71
CA ASP A 20 0.99 -13.02 2.25
C ASP A 20 0.76 -13.12 3.76
N ASP A 21 1.71 -12.57 4.51
CA ASP A 21 1.70 -12.50 5.97
C ASP A 21 1.22 -11.15 6.50
N PHE A 22 0.81 -10.23 5.63
CA PHE A 22 0.18 -8.98 6.05
C PHE A 22 -1.23 -9.25 6.61
N ILE A 23 -1.37 -9.11 7.93
CA ILE A 23 -2.63 -9.33 8.66
C ILE A 23 -3.18 -8.06 9.33
N SER A 24 -2.61 -6.89 9.01
CA SER A 24 -2.84 -5.64 9.76
C SER A 24 -3.83 -4.69 9.09
N ASP A 25 -4.73 -5.20 8.24
CA ASP A 25 -5.76 -4.42 7.55
C ASP A 25 -6.51 -3.44 8.47
N ASP A 26 -7.04 -3.94 9.59
CA ASP A 26 -7.83 -3.15 10.53
C ASP A 26 -6.96 -2.11 11.25
N THR A 27 -5.84 -2.53 11.81
CA THR A 27 -4.93 -1.65 12.57
C THR A 27 -4.40 -0.52 11.69
N LEU A 28 -3.92 -0.84 10.49
CA LEU A 28 -3.36 0.15 9.57
C LEU A 28 -4.44 1.09 9.05
N SER A 29 -5.59 0.55 8.62
CA SER A 29 -6.68 1.38 8.09
C SER A 29 -7.26 2.32 9.16
N GLN A 30 -7.43 1.87 10.40
CA GLN A 30 -7.87 2.71 11.52
C GLN A 30 -6.84 3.78 11.85
N THR A 31 -5.55 3.44 11.84
CA THR A 31 -4.45 4.38 12.07
C THR A 31 -4.47 5.50 11.02
N ILE A 32 -4.53 5.15 9.73
CA ILE A 32 -4.59 6.13 8.63
C ILE A 32 -5.84 7.01 8.77
N ARG A 33 -7.02 6.44 9.07
CA ARG A 33 -8.26 7.21 9.28
C ARG A 33 -8.17 8.16 10.48
N SER A 34 -7.52 7.74 11.55
CA SER A 34 -7.27 8.59 12.73
C SER A 34 -6.39 9.78 12.36
N ILE A 35 -5.31 9.55 11.61
CA ILE A 35 -4.46 10.62 11.09
C ILE A 35 -5.25 11.53 10.14
N ALA A 36 -6.09 10.96 9.27
CA ALA A 36 -6.92 11.72 8.34
C ALA A 36 -7.90 12.69 9.02
N LYS A 37 -8.28 12.47 10.28
CA LYS A 37 -9.16 13.38 11.05
C LYS A 37 -8.44 14.61 11.62
N ARG A 38 -7.11 14.62 11.63
CA ARG A 38 -6.32 15.74 12.13
C ARG A 38 -6.49 16.98 11.23
N GLN A 39 -6.55 18.15 11.85
CA GLN A 39 -6.90 19.43 11.19
C GLN A 39 -5.70 20.17 10.58
N HIS A 40 -4.48 19.88 11.06
CA HIS A 40 -3.26 20.47 10.51
C HIS A 40 -2.81 19.76 9.24
N PRO A 41 -1.94 20.39 8.42
CA PRO A 41 -1.33 19.73 7.28
C PRO A 41 -0.50 18.50 7.67
N ILE A 42 -0.58 17.44 6.87
CA ILE A 42 0.13 16.18 7.10
C ILE A 42 0.66 15.61 5.78
N ASP A 43 1.95 15.27 5.78
CA ASP A 43 2.52 14.37 4.80
C ASP A 43 2.58 12.96 5.40
N LEU A 44 1.93 12.01 4.75
CA LEU A 44 2.10 10.60 5.05
C LEU A 44 3.14 10.04 4.07
N VAL A 45 4.32 9.73 4.58
CA VAL A 45 5.42 9.13 3.82
C VAL A 45 5.35 7.62 3.98
N LEU A 46 5.14 6.92 2.88
CA LEU A 46 5.26 5.47 2.76
C LEU A 46 6.68 5.19 2.28
N ASN A 47 7.55 4.82 3.21
CA ASN A 47 8.99 4.76 3.05
C ASN A 47 9.47 3.31 2.97
N GLY A 48 9.80 2.86 1.77
CA GLY A 48 10.18 1.48 1.50
C GLY A 48 8.98 0.52 1.54
N ASP A 49 9.14 -0.58 0.80
CA ASP A 49 8.43 -1.87 0.87
C ASP A 49 6.99 -1.81 1.40
N THR A 50 6.19 -0.91 0.82
CA THR A 50 4.77 -0.78 1.16
C THR A 50 3.94 -1.90 0.52
N PHE A 51 4.33 -2.27 -0.70
CA PHE A 51 3.70 -3.30 -1.51
C PHE A 51 4.76 -4.35 -1.85
N ASP A 52 4.54 -5.59 -1.46
CA ASP A 52 5.45 -6.69 -1.76
C ASP A 52 4.96 -7.49 -2.97
N PHE A 53 5.52 -7.15 -4.14
CA PHE A 53 5.19 -7.80 -5.40
C PHE A 53 5.72 -9.23 -5.50
N LEU A 54 6.66 -9.66 -4.66
CA LEU A 54 7.21 -11.02 -4.66
C LEU A 54 6.23 -12.01 -4.03
N LYS A 55 5.41 -11.57 -3.06
CA LYS A 55 4.31 -12.34 -2.46
C LYS A 55 3.07 -12.48 -3.37
N CYS A 56 3.11 -11.91 -4.58
CA CYS A 56 2.02 -11.95 -5.56
C CYS A 56 2.36 -12.83 -6.77
N PRO A 57 1.64 -13.94 -7.01
CA PRO A 57 1.76 -14.70 -8.25
C PRO A 57 1.12 -13.96 -9.43
N LEU A 58 1.60 -14.25 -10.64
CA LEU A 58 0.88 -14.00 -11.88
C LEU A 58 -0.10 -15.15 -12.12
N ILE A 59 -1.39 -14.85 -12.30
CA ILE A 59 -2.41 -15.83 -12.66
C ILE A 59 -2.56 -15.83 -14.18
N LYS A 60 -2.17 -16.92 -14.83
CA LYS A 60 -2.35 -17.12 -16.27
C LYS A 60 -3.05 -18.46 -16.51
N ASP A 61 -4.20 -18.43 -17.18
CA ASP A 61 -5.00 -19.62 -17.48
C ASP A 61 -5.30 -20.48 -16.23
N GLY A 62 -5.62 -19.83 -15.12
CA GLY A 62 -5.88 -20.47 -13.82
C GLY A 62 -4.63 -20.97 -13.07
N THR A 63 -3.43 -20.84 -13.66
CA THR A 63 -2.18 -21.29 -13.07
C THR A 63 -1.42 -20.14 -12.42
N LYS A 64 -0.94 -20.37 -11.18
CA LYS A 64 -0.06 -19.44 -10.45
C LYS A 64 1.38 -19.60 -10.95
N THR A 65 2.00 -18.49 -11.36
CA THR A 65 3.40 -18.44 -11.79
C THR A 65 4.14 -17.28 -11.14
N TYR A 66 5.44 -17.43 -10.91
CA TYR A 66 6.30 -16.39 -10.37
C TYR A 66 7.36 -16.03 -11.43
N PRO A 67 7.06 -15.08 -12.32
CA PRO A 67 7.97 -14.72 -13.39
C PRO A 67 9.21 -14.02 -12.83
N ARG A 68 10.37 -14.32 -13.43
CA ARG A 68 11.65 -13.66 -13.08
C ARG A 68 11.70 -12.21 -13.57
N HIS A 69 11.08 -11.93 -14.72
CA HIS A 69 11.04 -10.60 -15.32
C HIS A 69 9.66 -10.00 -15.08
N ILE A 70 9.64 -8.80 -14.50
CA ILE A 70 8.41 -8.07 -14.17
C ILE A 70 8.27 -6.92 -15.16
N THR A 71 7.19 -6.95 -15.93
CA THR A 71 6.76 -5.84 -16.80
C THR A 71 5.78 -4.94 -16.03
N ASP A 72 5.51 -3.75 -16.56
CA ASP A 72 4.52 -2.83 -15.99
C ASP A 72 3.13 -3.49 -15.88
N ASP A 73 2.72 -4.26 -16.89
CA ASP A 73 1.46 -5.01 -16.87
C ASP A 73 1.42 -6.06 -15.76
N ILE A 74 2.53 -6.77 -15.54
CA ILE A 74 2.65 -7.74 -14.44
C ILE A 74 2.57 -7.01 -13.10
N SER A 75 3.22 -5.85 -12.96
CA SER A 75 3.12 -5.02 -11.77
C SER A 75 1.69 -4.56 -11.53
N LEU A 76 0.99 -4.04 -12.54
CA LEU A 76 -0.41 -3.61 -12.39
C LEU A 76 -1.33 -4.75 -11.99
N SER A 77 -1.17 -5.94 -12.58
CA SER A 77 -1.95 -7.13 -12.22
C SER A 77 -1.71 -7.54 -10.76
N LYS A 78 -0.47 -7.51 -10.30
CA LYS A 78 -0.12 -7.80 -8.90
C LYS A 78 -0.68 -6.76 -7.95
N LEU A 79 -0.61 -5.46 -8.30
CA LEU A 79 -1.18 -4.39 -7.49
C LEU A 79 -2.70 -4.50 -7.39
N GLU A 80 -3.39 -4.90 -8.47
CA GLU A 80 -4.83 -5.18 -8.44
C GLU A 80 -5.17 -6.33 -7.49
N MET A 81 -4.33 -7.37 -7.42
CA MET A 81 -4.49 -8.45 -6.45
C MET A 81 -4.40 -7.94 -5.01
N MET A 82 -3.36 -7.14 -4.70
CA MET A 82 -3.20 -6.49 -3.38
C MET A 82 -4.41 -5.59 -3.05
N TYR A 83 -4.85 -4.79 -4.02
CA TYR A 83 -6.01 -3.90 -3.86
C TYR A 83 -7.27 -4.67 -3.49
N ASN A 84 -7.51 -5.81 -4.14
CA ASN A 84 -8.68 -6.64 -3.88
C ASN A 84 -8.59 -7.38 -2.54
N ALA A 85 -7.40 -7.85 -2.14
CA ALA A 85 -7.18 -8.51 -0.87
C ALA A 85 -7.31 -7.55 0.33
N HIS A 86 -6.73 -6.33 0.21
CA HIS A 86 -6.58 -5.39 1.33
C HIS A 86 -7.37 -4.09 1.16
N ARG A 87 -8.57 -4.19 0.56
CA ARG A 87 -9.47 -3.04 0.31
C ARG A 87 -9.60 -2.05 1.48
N PRO A 88 -9.69 -2.48 2.76
CA PRO A 88 -9.78 -1.54 3.88
C PRO A 88 -8.63 -0.53 3.94
N VAL A 89 -7.39 -0.96 3.66
CA VAL A 89 -6.20 -0.11 3.67
C VAL A 89 -6.25 0.90 2.52
N PHE A 90 -6.48 0.44 1.29
CA PHE A 90 -6.58 1.32 0.13
C PHE A 90 -7.71 2.35 0.27
N ASN A 91 -8.84 1.96 0.85
CA ASN A 91 -9.93 2.89 1.15
C ASN A 91 -9.53 3.95 2.17
N ALA A 92 -8.74 3.59 3.19
CA ALA A 92 -8.23 4.54 4.17
C ALA A 92 -7.23 5.53 3.54
N LEU A 93 -6.32 5.05 2.68
CA LEU A 93 -5.41 5.91 1.91
C LEU A 93 -6.17 6.86 0.98
N ARG A 94 -7.21 6.36 0.27
CA ARG A 94 -8.09 7.18 -0.56
C ARG A 94 -8.78 8.27 0.26
N GLN A 95 -9.34 7.92 1.42
CA GLN A 95 -9.96 8.87 2.34
C GLN A 95 -8.97 9.91 2.87
N PHE A 96 -7.72 9.51 3.11
CA PHE A 96 -6.67 10.43 3.52
C PHE A 96 -6.43 11.52 2.46
N CYS A 97 -6.35 11.13 1.18
CA CYS A 97 -6.12 12.04 0.05
C CYS A 97 -7.30 12.97 -0.30
N THR A 98 -8.52 12.75 0.21
CA THR A 98 -9.64 13.68 -0.07
C THR A 98 -9.51 15.04 0.62
N HIS A 99 -8.57 15.17 1.57
CA HIS A 99 -8.35 16.41 2.32
C HIS A 99 -7.26 17.26 1.67
N LYS A 100 -7.59 18.49 1.25
CA LYS A 100 -6.67 19.42 0.56
C LYS A 100 -5.32 19.71 1.25
N LYS A 101 -5.20 19.43 2.54
CA LYS A 101 -3.97 19.65 3.35
C LYS A 101 -3.19 18.36 3.62
N LYS A 102 -3.55 17.26 2.96
CA LYS A 102 -3.00 15.93 3.17
C LYS A 102 -2.50 15.37 1.85
N GLN A 103 -1.32 14.78 1.88
CA GLN A 103 -0.73 14.12 0.71
C GLN A 103 0.03 12.86 1.13
N ILE A 104 0.03 11.88 0.23
CA ILE A 104 0.81 10.65 0.37
C ILE A 104 2.04 10.79 -0.50
N ILE A 105 3.20 10.48 0.09
CA ILE A 105 4.49 10.48 -0.60
C ILE A 105 5.00 9.05 -0.55
N PHE A 106 5.24 8.45 -1.71
CA PHE A 106 6.00 7.21 -1.80
C PHE A 106 7.47 7.57 -1.88
N HIS A 107 8.24 7.16 -0.87
CA HIS A 107 9.69 7.30 -0.89
C HIS A 107 10.28 5.93 -1.16
N HIS A 108 10.83 5.76 -2.36
CA HIS A 108 11.69 4.64 -2.69
C HIS A 108 13.12 5.17 -2.80
N ARG A 109 14.10 4.39 -2.33
CA ARG A 109 15.48 4.62 -2.74
C ARG A 109 15.60 4.16 -4.18
N GLU A 110 16.03 5.05 -5.07
CA GLU A 110 16.69 4.58 -6.29
C GLU A 110 18.00 3.89 -5.86
N PRO A 111 18.30 2.70 -6.40
CA PRO A 111 19.60 2.06 -6.19
C PRO A 111 20.75 2.88 -6.77
#